data_AF-A0A431UAV4-F1
#
_entry.id   AF-A0A431UAV4-F1
#
_cell.length_a   1.000
_cell.length_b   1.000
_cell.length_c   1.000
_cell.angle_alpha   90.00
_cell.angle_beta   90.00
_cell.angle_gamma   90.00
#
_symmetry.space_group_name_H-M   'P 1'
#
loop_
_entity.id
_entity.type
_entity.pdbx_description
1 polymer ?
#
loop_
_entity_poly.entity_id
_entity_poly.type
_entity_poly.pdbx_seq_one_letter_code
_entity_poly.pdbx_strand_id
1 'polypeptide(L)'
;MRNSATRLRLQLFLKAPMKYVGSFAQMENSTRPPTLDLMPISQEEIDHSPFLLEAQRLAGRLSPYANNNTMFDSRLQRFEADERTLAIFGHVLGGLFFVDLKDGSVGLLPVDSEASPQYCNSDMRSFSAFHTAFMAAIRPALNFNEGVAESTLMELEASFRNCDATSMAAESNFWPTCLYELSEGFFPLSSEKVELHRSLGVDLNYPW
;
A
#
# COMPACT_ATOMS: atom_id res chain seq x y z
N MET A 1 -29.63 -0.38 -9.08
CA MET A 1 -29.31 -0.49 -10.52
C MET A 1 -27.80 -0.43 -10.66
N ARG A 2 -27.15 -1.56 -10.96
CA ARG A 2 -25.69 -1.68 -11.01
C ARG A 2 -25.15 -0.93 -12.23
N ASN A 3 -24.16 -0.06 -12.03
CA ASN A 3 -23.66 0.87 -13.03
C ASN A 3 -22.74 0.14 -14.02
N SER A 4 -23.29 -0.24 -15.16
CA SER A 4 -22.66 -1.03 -16.23
C SER A 4 -21.42 -0.34 -16.84
N ALA A 5 -21.27 0.97 -16.64
CA ALA A 5 -20.13 1.75 -17.13
C ALA A 5 -18.83 1.45 -16.37
N THR A 6 -18.91 1.13 -15.07
CA THR A 6 -17.74 0.84 -14.22
C THR A 6 -17.10 -0.50 -14.58
N ARG A 7 -17.93 -1.49 -14.93
CA ARG A 7 -17.49 -2.82 -15.39
C ARG A 7 -16.79 -2.76 -16.75
N LEU A 8 -17.18 -1.81 -17.61
CA LEU A 8 -16.61 -1.63 -18.94
C LEU A 8 -15.23 -0.95 -18.91
N ARG A 9 -15.01 0.01 -18.00
CA ARG A 9 -13.69 0.68 -17.87
C ARG A 9 -12.61 -0.26 -17.34
N LEU A 10 -12.92 -1.10 -16.35
CA LEU A 10 -11.97 -2.07 -15.81
C LEU A 10 -11.72 -3.26 -16.77
N GLN A 11 -12.72 -3.67 -17.55
CA GLN A 11 -12.52 -4.66 -18.61
C GLN A 11 -11.65 -4.15 -19.76
N LEU A 12 -11.65 -2.84 -20.04
CA LEU A 12 -10.78 -2.24 -21.06
C LEU A 12 -9.30 -2.26 -20.66
N PHE A 13 -8.99 -2.11 -19.37
CA PHE A 13 -7.62 -2.29 -18.86
C PHE A 13 -7.12 -3.74 -18.98
N LEU A 14 -8.02 -4.72 -18.92
CA LEU A 14 -7.67 -6.15 -18.95
C LEU A 14 -7.77 -6.80 -20.36
N LYS A 15 -8.36 -6.12 -21.35
CA LYS A 15 -8.63 -6.71 -22.69
C LYS A 15 -7.97 -6.00 -23.88
N ALA A 16 -7.10 -5.01 -23.68
CA ALA A 16 -6.38 -4.45 -24.82
C ALA A 16 -5.41 -5.50 -25.42
N PRO A 17 -5.61 -5.96 -26.68
CA PRO A 17 -4.65 -6.86 -27.30
C PRO A 17 -3.40 -6.07 -27.68
N MET A 18 -2.24 -6.53 -27.20
CA MET A 18 -0.92 -6.12 -27.68
C MET A 18 -0.89 -6.25 -29.22
N LYS A 19 -0.90 -5.12 -29.93
CA LYS A 19 -0.39 -5.06 -31.30
C LYS A 19 1.09 -4.73 -31.23
N TYR A 20 1.91 -5.78 -31.15
CA TYR A 20 3.32 -5.68 -31.50
C TYR A 20 3.41 -5.68 -33.04
N VAL A 21 3.73 -4.53 -33.63
CA VAL A 21 4.29 -4.43 -34.98
C VAL A 21 5.50 -3.52 -34.87
N GLY A 22 6.66 -4.08 -35.22
CA GLY A 22 7.96 -3.58 -34.80
C GLY A 22 8.41 -2.27 -35.43
N SER A 23 9.34 -1.64 -34.72
CA SER A 23 10.54 -1.04 -35.29
C SER A 23 11.54 -0.87 -34.15
N PHE A 24 12.67 -1.57 -34.25
CA PHE A 24 13.85 -1.29 -33.44
C PHE A 24 14.39 0.08 -33.86
N ALA A 25 13.94 1.13 -33.18
CA ALA A 25 14.60 2.41 -33.16
C ALA A 25 15.03 2.68 -31.73
N GLN A 26 16.34 2.78 -31.52
CA GLN A 26 16.96 3.19 -30.27
C GLN A 26 16.26 4.45 -29.73
N MET A 27 15.54 4.31 -28.62
CA MET A 27 15.36 5.39 -27.65
C MET A 27 16.13 4.97 -26.41
N GLU A 28 17.42 5.31 -26.42
CA GLU A 28 18.16 5.61 -25.21
C GLU A 28 17.47 6.79 -24.53
N ASN A 29 16.48 6.51 -23.71
CA ASN A 29 16.07 7.35 -22.60
C ASN A 29 15.75 6.41 -21.46
N SER A 30 16.81 5.92 -20.82
CA SER A 30 16.74 5.35 -19.48
C SER A 30 16.34 6.46 -18.52
N THR A 31 15.05 6.84 -18.51
CA THR A 31 14.46 7.57 -17.39
C THR A 31 14.44 6.60 -16.23
N ARG A 32 15.54 6.61 -15.46
CA ARG A 32 15.56 6.09 -14.10
C ARG A 32 14.30 6.63 -13.43
N PRO A 33 13.46 5.79 -12.79
CA PRO A 33 12.35 6.32 -12.01
C PRO A 33 12.92 7.35 -11.02
N PRO A 34 12.22 8.47 -10.76
CA PRO A 34 12.68 9.45 -9.80
C PRO A 34 13.00 8.71 -8.50
N THR A 35 14.29 8.70 -8.15
CA THR A 35 14.72 8.04 -6.92
C THR A 35 14.21 8.94 -5.82
N LEU A 36 13.20 8.48 -5.07
CA LEU A 36 12.70 9.21 -3.90
C LEU A 36 13.92 9.47 -3.01
N ASP A 37 14.17 10.74 -2.69
CA ASP A 37 15.28 11.13 -1.83
C ASP A 37 14.88 10.84 -0.38
N LEU A 38 15.22 9.63 0.07
CA LEU A 38 14.90 9.13 1.40
C LEU A 38 16.10 9.32 2.32
N MET A 39 15.93 10.13 3.37
CA MET A 39 16.99 10.42 4.34
C MET A 39 16.70 9.72 5.67
N PRO A 40 17.63 8.99 6.30
CA PRO A 40 17.38 8.41 7.62
C PRO A 40 16.99 9.47 8.66
N ILE A 41 15.97 9.18 9.48
CA ILE A 41 15.59 10.03 10.62
C ILE A 41 16.42 9.62 11.83
N SER A 42 17.07 10.58 12.50
CA SER A 42 17.90 10.28 13.67
C SER A 42 17.06 9.89 14.88
N GLN A 43 17.64 9.10 15.81
CA GLN A 43 16.93 8.73 17.04
C GLN A 43 16.60 9.96 17.90
N GLU A 44 17.44 10.99 17.89
CA GLU A 44 17.17 12.26 18.59
C GLU A 44 15.89 12.91 18.05
N GLU A 45 15.69 12.95 16.73
CA GLU A 45 14.46 13.48 16.15
C GLU A 45 13.24 12.62 16.49
N ILE A 46 13.41 11.29 16.54
CA ILE A 46 12.35 10.36 16.94
C ILE A 46 11.92 10.60 18.39
N ASP A 47 12.87 10.77 19.31
CA ASP A 47 12.60 10.95 20.73
C ASP A 47 11.87 12.26 21.05
N HIS A 48 11.98 13.27 20.17
CA HIS A 48 11.32 14.58 20.30
C HIS A 48 10.00 14.71 19.53
N SER A 49 9.57 13.68 18.80
CA SER A 49 8.31 13.69 18.07
C SER A 49 7.40 12.52 18.48
N PRO A 50 6.21 12.79 19.04
CA PRO A 50 5.29 11.71 19.45
C PRO A 50 4.85 10.86 18.26
N PHE A 51 4.71 11.44 17.07
CA PHE A 51 4.34 10.71 15.85
C PHE A 51 5.47 9.78 15.39
N LEU A 52 6.72 10.23 15.40
CA LEU A 52 7.86 9.40 15.03
C LEU A 52 8.09 8.26 16.03
N LEU A 53 8.00 8.56 17.33
CA LEU A 53 8.12 7.56 18.39
C LEU A 53 7.05 6.46 18.23
N GLU A 54 5.80 6.87 17.96
CA GLU A 54 4.70 5.92 17.74
C GLU A 54 4.89 5.11 16.47
N ALA A 55 5.28 5.75 15.36
CA ALA A 55 5.58 5.11 14.09
C ALA A 55 6.67 4.05 14.24
N GLN A 56 7.82 4.41 14.83
CA GLN A 56 8.94 3.48 15.07
C GLN A 56 8.48 2.28 15.90
N ARG A 57 7.77 2.53 17.00
CA ARG A 57 7.32 1.48 17.92
C ARG A 57 6.33 0.51 17.29
N LEU A 58 5.37 1.03 16.52
CA LEU A 58 4.30 0.22 15.93
C LEU A 58 4.77 -0.47 14.64
N ALA A 59 5.52 0.21 13.77
CA ALA A 59 6.06 -0.37 12.55
C ALA A 59 6.91 -1.63 12.84
N GLY A 60 7.76 -1.57 13.87
CA GLY A 60 8.57 -2.72 14.30
C GLY A 60 7.77 -3.91 14.86
N ARG A 61 6.45 -3.80 15.00
CA ARG A 61 5.55 -4.87 15.49
C ARG A 61 4.55 -5.36 14.43
N LEU A 62 4.47 -4.68 13.29
CA LEU A 62 3.56 -5.08 12.22
C LEU A 62 4.07 -6.34 11.52
N SER A 63 3.15 -7.26 11.23
CA SER A 63 3.48 -8.47 10.49
C SER A 63 3.70 -8.14 9.01
N PRO A 64 4.85 -8.50 8.41
CA PRO A 64 5.05 -8.33 6.97
C PRO A 64 4.14 -9.29 6.18
N TYR A 65 3.96 -9.01 4.89
CA TYR A 65 3.20 -9.86 3.98
C TYR A 65 3.92 -10.01 2.63
N ALA A 66 4.74 -11.07 2.52
CA ALA A 66 5.63 -11.30 1.38
C ALA A 66 4.90 -11.36 0.03
N ASN A 67 3.70 -11.94 0.02
CA ASN A 67 2.86 -12.12 -1.16
C ASN A 67 2.38 -10.80 -1.80
N ASN A 68 2.37 -9.69 -1.05
CA ASN A 68 2.13 -8.35 -1.59
C ASN A 68 3.34 -7.43 -1.41
N ASN A 69 4.52 -8.02 -1.19
CA ASN A 69 5.75 -7.32 -0.86
C ASN A 69 5.55 -6.25 0.24
N THR A 70 4.76 -6.56 1.26
CA THR A 70 4.56 -5.66 2.39
C THR A 70 5.65 -5.89 3.42
N MET A 71 6.42 -4.85 3.73
CA MET A 71 7.38 -4.87 4.84
C MET A 71 7.33 -3.55 5.60
N PHE A 72 7.73 -3.60 6.87
CA PHE A 72 7.81 -2.46 7.76
C PHE A 72 9.19 -2.42 8.41
N ASP A 73 9.72 -1.22 8.67
CA ASP A 73 11.00 -1.02 9.37
C ASP A 73 10.82 -0.01 10.50
N SER A 74 11.49 -0.28 11.62
CA SER A 74 11.62 0.66 12.75
C SER A 74 12.59 1.81 12.44
N ARG A 75 13.47 1.65 11.44
CA ARG A 75 14.36 2.69 10.94
C ARG A 75 13.59 3.56 9.95
N LEU A 76 13.03 4.64 10.49
CA LEU A 76 12.23 5.58 9.72
C LEU A 76 13.10 6.38 8.75
N GLN A 77 12.59 6.60 7.55
CA GLN A 77 13.20 7.47 6.56
C GLN A 77 12.32 8.70 6.34
N ARG A 78 12.92 9.84 6.10
CA ARG A 78 12.28 11.12 5.80
C ARG A 78 12.15 11.25 4.30
N PHE A 79 10.99 11.74 3.89
CA PHE A 79 10.73 12.21 2.55
C PHE A 79 10.08 13.60 2.61
N GLU A 80 10.62 14.56 1.87
CA GLU A 80 10.08 15.92 1.80
C GLU A 80 9.26 16.06 0.52
N ALA A 81 7.99 16.42 0.64
CA ALA A 81 7.07 16.59 -0.50
C ALA A 81 6.20 17.83 -0.32
N ASP A 82 6.33 18.82 -1.21
CA ASP A 82 5.44 19.99 -1.32
C ASP A 82 4.97 20.56 0.04
N GLU A 83 5.93 20.98 0.86
CA GLU A 83 5.73 21.55 2.22
C GLU A 83 5.33 20.56 3.33
N ARG A 84 5.38 19.25 3.05
CA ARG A 84 5.14 18.20 4.03
C ARG A 84 6.39 17.37 4.25
N THR A 85 6.65 17.10 5.51
CA THR A 85 7.65 16.12 5.92
C THR A 85 6.94 14.82 6.25
N LEU A 86 7.27 13.78 5.50
CA LEU A 86 6.70 12.45 5.62
C LEU A 86 7.73 11.51 6.24
N ALA A 87 7.30 10.68 7.18
CA ALA A 87 8.13 9.63 7.76
C ALA A 87 7.72 8.27 7.17
N ILE A 88 8.54 7.73 6.28
CA ILE A 88 8.39 6.42 5.68
C ILE A 88 8.71 5.35 6.72
N PHE A 89 7.79 4.39 6.90
CA PHE A 89 7.92 3.31 7.88
C PHE A 89 7.74 1.92 7.27
N GLY A 90 7.47 1.82 5.97
CA GLY A 90 7.28 0.57 5.29
C GLY A 90 6.94 0.73 3.82
N HIS A 91 6.71 -0.39 3.17
CA HIS A 91 6.34 -0.44 1.76
C HIS A 91 5.36 -1.57 1.49
N VAL A 92 4.75 -1.51 0.32
CA VAL A 92 3.90 -2.53 -0.30
C VAL A 92 4.15 -2.49 -1.80
N LEU A 93 3.71 -3.51 -2.55
CA LEU A 93 3.89 -3.60 -4.00
C LEU A 93 3.54 -2.31 -4.78
N GLY A 94 2.58 -1.52 -4.29
CA GLY A 94 2.10 -0.30 -4.93
C GLY A 94 2.70 1.00 -4.41
N GLY A 95 3.56 1.00 -3.38
CA GLY A 95 4.06 2.25 -2.81
C GLY A 95 4.75 2.17 -1.45
N LEU A 96 5.02 3.34 -0.88
CA LEU A 96 5.63 3.53 0.44
C LEU A 96 4.59 3.99 1.46
N PHE A 97 4.54 3.32 2.61
CA PHE A 97 3.72 3.78 3.72
C PHE A 97 4.42 4.90 4.48
N PHE A 98 3.67 5.94 4.84
CA PHE A 98 4.20 7.10 5.54
C PHE A 98 3.29 7.57 6.67
N VAL A 99 3.88 8.27 7.64
CA VAL A 99 3.18 9.13 8.60
C VAL A 99 3.44 10.59 8.20
N ASP A 100 2.38 11.38 8.04
CA ASP A 100 2.49 12.83 7.82
C ASP A 100 2.84 13.50 9.16
N LEU A 101 4.00 14.16 9.24
CA LEU A 101 4.45 14.76 10.51
C LEU A 101 3.67 16.02 10.90
N LYS A 102 2.79 16.52 10.01
CA LYS A 102 1.92 17.65 10.31
C LYS A 102 0.77 17.28 11.26
N ASP A 103 0.15 16.13 11.04
CA ASP A 103 -1.07 15.72 11.75
C ASP A 103 -1.07 14.28 12.28
N GLY A 104 -0.04 13.49 11.95
CA GLY A 104 0.10 12.10 12.37
C GLY A 104 -0.68 11.11 11.53
N SER A 105 -1.35 11.56 10.46
CA SER A 105 -2.11 10.68 9.57
C SER A 105 -1.21 9.72 8.81
N VAL A 106 -1.75 8.56 8.48
CA VAL A 106 -1.06 7.51 7.74
C VAL A 106 -1.53 7.51 6.30
N GLY A 107 -0.61 7.42 5.36
CA GLY A 107 -0.91 7.30 3.94
C GLY A 107 0.02 6.35 3.21
N LEU A 108 -0.27 6.18 1.92
CA LEU A 108 0.54 5.46 0.96
C LEU A 108 0.94 6.41 -0.17
N LEU A 109 2.25 6.56 -0.40
CA LEU A 109 2.82 7.22 -1.57
C LEU A 109 2.92 6.20 -2.70
N PRO A 110 2.15 6.33 -3.79
CA PRO A 110 2.23 5.41 -4.91
C PRO A 110 3.60 5.48 -5.60
N VAL A 111 4.04 4.37 -6.20
CA VAL A 111 5.26 4.36 -7.03
C VAL A 111 5.09 5.19 -8.31
N ASP A 112 3.85 5.27 -8.81
CA ASP A 112 3.50 6.11 -9.95
C ASP A 112 3.49 7.59 -9.52
N SER A 113 4.45 8.37 -10.01
CA SER A 113 4.65 9.78 -9.63
C SER A 113 3.47 10.68 -9.98
N GLU A 114 2.58 10.25 -10.87
CA GLU A 114 1.39 11.01 -11.25
C GLU A 114 0.18 10.70 -10.34
N ALA A 115 0.26 9.66 -9.51
CA ALA A 115 -0.82 9.27 -8.63
C ALA A 115 -0.74 10.02 -7.29
N SER A 116 -1.88 10.56 -6.84
CA SER A 116 -1.97 11.23 -5.55
C SER A 116 -1.78 10.25 -4.38
N PRO A 117 -1.21 10.71 -3.25
CA PRO A 117 -1.13 9.90 -2.04
C PRO A 117 -2.50 9.36 -1.62
N GLN A 118 -2.54 8.08 -1.25
CA GLN A 118 -3.77 7.46 -0.73
C GLN A 118 -3.82 7.60 0.79
N TYR A 119 -4.96 8.05 1.30
CA TYR A 119 -5.20 8.09 2.73
C TYR A 119 -5.40 6.66 3.27
N CYS A 120 -4.68 6.30 4.34
CA CYS A 120 -4.80 5.01 5.02
C CYS A 120 -5.57 5.15 6.32
N ASN A 121 -5.11 5.96 7.27
CA ASN A 121 -5.74 6.12 8.58
C ASN A 121 -5.46 7.48 9.21
N SER A 122 -6.26 7.82 10.22
CA SER A 122 -6.11 9.02 11.05
C SER A 122 -4.84 9.00 11.89
N ASP A 123 -4.35 7.82 12.25
CA ASP A 123 -3.15 7.64 13.07
C ASP A 123 -2.56 6.23 12.92
N MET A 124 -1.35 6.04 13.45
CA MET A 124 -0.60 4.79 13.37
C MET A 124 -1.21 3.65 14.21
N ARG A 125 -1.95 3.95 15.29
CA ARG A 125 -2.63 2.90 16.07
C ARG A 125 -3.78 2.30 15.27
N SER A 126 -4.57 3.16 14.63
CA SER A 126 -5.67 2.77 13.75
C SER A 126 -5.14 1.95 12.57
N PHE A 127 -4.05 2.41 11.92
CA PHE A 127 -3.37 1.64 10.87
C PHE A 127 -2.91 0.26 11.37
N SER A 128 -2.26 0.21 12.54
CA SER A 128 -1.78 -1.04 13.11
C SER A 128 -2.91 -2.01 13.42
N ALA A 129 -4.05 -1.52 13.92
CA ALA A 129 -5.22 -2.34 14.20
C ALA A 129 -5.83 -2.89 12.92
N PHE A 130 -5.97 -2.06 11.88
CA PHE A 130 -6.54 -2.47 10.59
C PHE A 130 -5.66 -3.50 9.90
N HIS A 131 -4.35 -3.25 9.85
CA HIS A 131 -3.39 -4.18 9.26
C HIS A 131 -3.41 -5.53 9.98
N THR A 132 -3.44 -5.53 11.31
CA THR A 132 -3.51 -6.75 12.11
C THR A 132 -4.79 -7.54 11.83
N ALA A 133 -5.94 -6.87 11.77
CA ALA A 133 -7.22 -7.50 11.45
C ALA A 133 -7.26 -8.04 10.02
N PHE A 134 -6.74 -7.29 9.06
CA PHE A 134 -6.63 -7.70 7.65
C PHE A 134 -5.76 -8.95 7.51
N MET A 135 -4.59 -8.97 8.15
CA MET A 135 -3.70 -10.14 8.15
C MET A 135 -4.35 -11.35 8.82
N ALA A 136 -5.12 -11.16 9.89
CA ALA A 136 -5.87 -12.24 10.53
C ALA A 136 -6.94 -12.83 9.60
N ALA A 137 -7.58 -11.99 8.79
CA ALA A 137 -8.60 -12.40 7.82
C ALA A 137 -8.02 -13.17 6.63
N ILE A 138 -6.80 -12.84 6.19
CA ILE A 138 -6.12 -13.51 5.08
C ILE A 138 -5.44 -14.82 5.52
N ARG A 139 -5.11 -14.98 6.81
CA ARG A 139 -4.38 -16.14 7.31
C ARG A 139 -5.00 -17.51 6.95
N PRO A 140 -6.33 -17.72 7.02
CA PRO A 140 -6.95 -18.96 6.56
C PRO A 140 -6.70 -19.23 5.08
N ALA A 141 -6.80 -18.18 4.25
CA ALA A 141 -6.55 -18.27 2.82
C ALA A 141 -5.09 -18.64 2.51
N LEU A 142 -4.13 -18.15 3.29
CA LEU A 142 -2.71 -18.51 3.16
C LEU A 142 -2.41 -19.95 3.56
N ASN A 143 -3.05 -20.45 4.62
CA ASN A 143 -2.68 -21.73 5.22
C ASN A 143 -3.46 -22.91 4.61
N PHE A 144 -4.68 -22.66 4.15
CA PHE A 144 -5.63 -23.71 3.76
C PHE A 144 -6.18 -23.54 2.34
N ASN A 145 -5.75 -22.51 1.60
CA ASN A 145 -6.28 -22.14 0.27
C ASN A 145 -7.81 -21.96 0.29
N GLU A 146 -8.35 -21.48 1.41
CA GLU A 146 -9.76 -21.18 1.57
C GLU A 146 -10.05 -19.73 1.16
N GLY A 147 -11.19 -19.48 0.51
CA GLY A 147 -11.63 -18.11 0.29
C GLY A 147 -12.00 -17.42 1.61
N VAL A 148 -11.93 -16.09 1.66
CA VAL A 148 -12.44 -15.34 2.81
C VAL A 148 -13.96 -15.32 2.76
N ALA A 149 -14.60 -15.70 3.87
CA ALA A 149 -16.06 -15.69 3.98
C ALA A 149 -16.63 -14.26 3.89
N GLU A 150 -17.79 -14.12 3.24
CA GLU A 150 -18.49 -12.83 3.12
C GLU A 150 -18.80 -12.20 4.48
N SER A 151 -19.18 -13.01 5.48
CA SER A 151 -19.42 -12.53 6.84
C SER A 151 -18.18 -11.89 7.46
N THR A 152 -17.00 -12.47 7.25
CA THR A 152 -15.73 -11.93 7.74
C THR A 152 -15.44 -10.57 7.10
N LEU A 153 -15.69 -10.43 5.79
CA LEU A 153 -15.53 -9.17 5.07
C LEU A 153 -16.46 -8.08 5.60
N MET A 154 -17.73 -8.41 5.84
CA MET A 154 -18.70 -7.49 6.43
C MET A 154 -18.30 -7.05 7.85
N GLU A 155 -17.79 -7.98 8.67
CA GLU A 155 -17.29 -7.69 10.02
C GLU A 155 -16.06 -6.77 10.00
N LEU A 156 -15.11 -7.02 9.08
CA LEU A 156 -13.95 -6.15 8.86
C LEU A 156 -14.36 -4.75 8.45
N GLU A 157 -15.22 -4.63 7.43
CA GLU A 157 -15.66 -3.32 6.94
C GLU A 157 -16.38 -2.53 8.05
N ALA A 158 -17.29 -3.18 8.78
CA ALA A 158 -17.99 -2.56 9.90
C ALA A 158 -17.03 -2.13 11.02
N SER A 159 -16.07 -3.00 11.39
CA SER A 159 -15.05 -2.67 12.38
C SER A 159 -14.21 -1.48 11.93
N PHE A 160 -13.80 -1.44 10.67
CA PHE A 160 -12.97 -0.37 10.12
C PHE A 160 -13.73 0.95 10.14
N ARG A 161 -14.98 0.98 9.67
CA ARG A 161 -15.83 2.18 9.72
C ARG A 161 -16.05 2.69 11.14
N ASN A 162 -16.15 1.80 12.13
CA ASN A 162 -16.34 2.18 13.52
C ASN A 162 -15.08 2.73 14.18
N CYS A 163 -13.90 2.19 13.83
CA CYS A 163 -12.63 2.60 14.40
C CYS A 163 -12.07 3.88 13.75
N ASP A 164 -12.18 4.00 12.43
CA ASP A 164 -11.70 5.14 11.66
C ASP A 164 -12.60 5.34 10.43
N ALA A 165 -13.66 6.13 10.59
CA ALA A 165 -14.63 6.34 9.52
C ALA A 165 -14.00 7.04 8.29
N THR A 166 -13.02 7.92 8.52
CA THR A 166 -12.34 8.68 7.46
C THR A 166 -11.59 7.76 6.52
N SER A 167 -10.94 6.71 7.05
CA SER A 167 -10.21 5.73 6.21
C SER A 167 -11.13 4.96 5.26
N MET A 168 -12.41 4.84 5.61
CA MET A 168 -13.40 4.11 4.83
C MET A 168 -14.34 5.02 4.02
N ALA A 169 -14.12 6.33 4.04
CA ALA A 169 -15.05 7.31 3.48
C ALA A 169 -15.02 7.39 1.94
N ALA A 170 -13.84 7.23 1.33
CA ALA A 170 -13.64 7.34 -0.12
C ALA A 170 -13.13 6.03 -0.71
N GLU A 171 -13.63 5.65 -1.90
CA GLU A 171 -13.15 4.44 -2.62
C GLU A 171 -11.67 4.52 -2.99
N SER A 172 -11.13 5.74 -3.14
CA SER A 172 -9.71 5.98 -3.41
C SER A 172 -8.80 5.81 -2.20
N ASN A 173 -9.36 5.60 -1.01
CA ASN A 173 -8.56 5.31 0.18
C ASN A 173 -8.03 3.88 0.11
N PHE A 174 -6.99 3.63 0.90
CA PHE A 174 -6.27 2.36 0.88
C PHE A 174 -7.16 1.16 1.26
N TRP A 175 -7.85 1.22 2.41
CA TRP A 175 -8.57 0.07 2.95
C TRP A 175 -9.80 -0.37 2.15
N PRO A 176 -10.65 0.51 1.61
CA PRO A 176 -11.71 0.11 0.69
C PRO A 176 -11.19 -0.69 -0.51
N THR A 177 -10.04 -0.29 -1.06
CA THR A 177 -9.37 -1.03 -2.14
C THR A 177 -8.93 -2.41 -1.66
N CYS A 178 -8.26 -2.50 -0.51
CA CYS A 178 -7.82 -3.79 0.05
C CYS A 178 -8.98 -4.75 0.35
N LEU A 179 -10.10 -4.25 0.89
CA LEU A 179 -11.28 -5.08 1.16
C LEU A 179 -11.96 -5.54 -0.12
N TYR A 180 -12.04 -4.68 -1.14
CA TYR A 180 -12.53 -5.06 -2.46
C TYR A 180 -11.66 -6.17 -3.07
N GLU A 181 -10.34 -5.98 -3.08
CA GLU A 181 -9.41 -6.97 -3.60
C GLU A 181 -9.50 -8.30 -2.84
N LEU A 182 -9.65 -8.26 -1.52
CA LEU A 182 -9.89 -9.44 -0.70
C LEU A 182 -11.19 -10.16 -1.08
N SER A 183 -12.27 -9.40 -1.33
CA SER A 183 -13.58 -9.94 -1.72
C SER A 183 -13.60 -10.60 -3.10
N GLU A 184 -12.80 -10.10 -4.04
CA GLU A 184 -12.68 -10.65 -5.39
C GLU A 184 -11.65 -11.79 -5.47
N GLY A 185 -11.08 -12.20 -4.34
CA GLY A 185 -10.13 -13.30 -4.28
C GLY A 185 -8.76 -12.96 -4.84
N PHE A 186 -8.38 -11.68 -4.88
CA PHE A 186 -7.00 -11.31 -5.21
C PHE A 186 -6.02 -11.76 -4.13
N PHE A 187 -6.48 -12.13 -2.94
CA PHE A 187 -5.66 -12.69 -1.87
C PHE A 187 -5.93 -14.21 -1.69
N PRO A 188 -4.89 -15.03 -1.43
CA PRO A 188 -3.51 -14.62 -1.23
C PRO A 188 -2.80 -14.42 -2.59
N LEU A 189 -2.22 -13.24 -2.80
CA LEU A 189 -1.45 -12.95 -4.01
C LEU A 189 -0.31 -13.97 -4.10
N SER A 190 -0.28 -14.77 -5.15
CA SER A 190 0.73 -15.82 -5.28
C SER A 190 2.13 -15.22 -5.49
N SER A 191 3.17 -16.01 -5.20
CA SER A 191 4.56 -15.67 -5.53
C SER A 191 4.72 -15.26 -6.99
N GLU A 192 3.90 -15.81 -7.90
CA GLU A 192 3.96 -15.47 -9.33
C GLU A 192 3.58 -14.01 -9.61
N LYS A 193 2.69 -13.37 -8.84
CA LYS A 193 2.36 -11.95 -9.05
C LYS A 193 3.49 -11.04 -8.55
N VAL A 194 4.14 -11.40 -7.45
CA VAL A 194 5.36 -10.69 -6.97
C VAL A 194 6.48 -10.84 -8.00
N GLU A 195 6.68 -12.04 -8.53
CA GLU A 195 7.64 -12.31 -9.60
C GLU A 195 7.30 -11.58 -10.90
N LEU A 196 6.01 -11.47 -11.25
CA LEU A 196 5.56 -10.67 -12.39
C LEU A 196 5.92 -9.19 -12.22
N HIS A 197 5.65 -8.60 -11.07
CA HIS A 197 6.02 -7.18 -10.83
C HIS A 197 7.54 -6.99 -10.82
N ARG A 198 8.30 -7.93 -10.24
CA ARG A 198 9.76 -7.97 -10.33
C ARG A 198 10.24 -8.05 -11.77
N SER A 199 9.60 -8.89 -12.60
CA SER A 199 9.94 -9.05 -14.02
C SER A 199 9.62 -7.83 -14.88
N LEU A 200 8.66 -7.00 -14.44
CA LEU A 200 8.28 -5.74 -15.07
C LEU A 200 9.18 -4.57 -14.65
N GLY A 201 10.25 -4.82 -13.89
CA GLY A 201 11.18 -3.77 -13.45
C GLY A 201 10.60 -2.82 -12.40
N VAL A 202 9.50 -3.21 -11.74
CA VAL A 202 9.10 -2.60 -10.47
C VAL A 202 10.14 -3.05 -9.45
N ASP A 203 11.20 -2.25 -9.31
CA ASP A 203 12.28 -2.53 -8.36
C ASP A 203 11.74 -2.32 -6.96
N LEU A 204 11.33 -3.43 -6.34
CA LEU A 204 10.83 -3.48 -4.97
C LEU A 204 11.96 -3.30 -3.94
N ASN A 205 13.22 -3.27 -4.39
CA ASN A 205 14.36 -2.92 -3.56
C ASN A 205 14.46 -1.39 -3.47
N TYR A 206 13.58 -0.79 -2.67
CA TYR A 206 13.93 0.52 -2.13
C TYR A 206 15.28 0.39 -1.41
N PRO A 207 16.22 1.33 -1.60
CA PRO A 207 17.45 1.33 -0.83
C PRO A 207 17.08 1.56 0.65
N TRP A 208 17.11 0.49 1.44
CA TRP A 208 16.94 0.52 2.90
C TRP A 208 18.29 0.69 3.58
#